data_AF-A0A7C5BQS5-F1
#
_entry.id   AF-A0A7C5BQS5-F1
#
_cell.length_a   1.000
_cell.length_b   1.000
_cell.length_c   1.000
_cell.angle_alpha   90.00
_cell.angle_beta   90.00
_cell.angle_gamma   90.00
#
_symmetry.space_group_name_H-M   'P 1'
#
loop_
_entity.id
_entity.type
_entity.pdbx_description
1 polymer ?
#
loop_
_entity_poly.entity_id
_entity_poly.type
_entity_poly.pdbx_seq_one_letter_code
_entity_poly.pdbx_strand_id
1 'polypeptide(L)' 'MAVNDKQKRYLRGLAHPIKPVVMIGNKGLTDTVLAEID' A
#
# COMPACT_ATOMS: atom_id res chain seq x y z
N MET A 1 5.33 -14.21 -5.03
CA MET A 1 3.91 -14.61 -5.16
C MET A 1 3.22 -13.59 -6.08
N ALA A 2 2.97 -13.92 -7.34
CA ALA A 2 2.45 -12.96 -8.31
C ALA A 2 0.93 -12.93 -8.26
N VAL A 3 0.34 -11.76 -7.97
CA VAL A 3 -1.12 -11.56 -8.06
C VAL A 3 -1.54 -11.50 -9.53
N ASN A 4 -2.52 -12.34 -9.90
CA ASN A 4 -3.09 -12.30 -11.24
C ASN A 4 -3.98 -11.05 -11.43
N ASP A 5 -4.31 -10.70 -12.68
CA ASP A 5 -5.02 -9.42 -12.94
C ASP A 5 -6.44 -9.39 -12.37
N LYS A 6 -7.09 -10.55 -12.19
CA LYS A 6 -8.39 -10.65 -11.52
C LYS A 6 -8.27 -10.36 -10.02
N GLN A 7 -7.23 -10.90 -9.37
CA GLN A 7 -6.92 -10.65 -7.96
C GLN A 7 -6.57 -9.18 -7.72
N LYS A 8 -5.77 -8.56 -8.61
CA LYS A 8 -5.49 -7.12 -8.53
C LYS A 8 -6.76 -6.27 -8.55
N ARG A 9 -7.71 -6.56 -9.44
CA ARG A 9 -8.98 -5.82 -9.53
C ARG A 9 -9.82 -5.98 -8.26
N TYR A 10 -9.91 -7.19 -7.73
CA TYR A 10 -10.62 -7.47 -6.48
C TYR A 10 -10.01 -6.73 -5.29
N LEU A 11 -8.68 -6.81 -5.11
CA LEU A 11 -7.97 -6.14 -4.03
C LEU A 11 -8.06 -4.62 -4.12
N ARG A 12 -8.06 -4.04 -5.34
CA ARG A 12 -8.30 -2.60 -5.53
C ARG A 12 -9.68 -2.15 -5.04
N GLY A 13 -10.71 -2.95 -5.30
CA GLY A 13 -12.08 -2.66 -4.82
C GLY A 13 -12.15 -2.69 -3.29
N LEU A 14 -11.49 -3.66 -2.66
CA LEU A 14 -11.41 -3.76 -1.20
C LEU A 14 -10.58 -2.64 -0.56
N ALA A 15 -9.53 -2.17 -1.25
CA ALA A 15 -8.66 -1.11 -0.74
C ALA A 15 -9.27 0.30 -0.82
N HIS A 16 -10.18 0.55 -1.77
CA HIS A 16 -10.78 1.88 -1.97
C HIS A 16 -11.44 2.50 -0.73
N PRO A 17 -12.22 1.77 0.10
CA PRO A 17 -12.79 2.34 1.32
C PRO A 17 -11.80 2.41 2.52
N ILE A 18 -10.62 1.81 2.41
CA ILE A 18 -9.67 1.73 3.53
C ILE A 18 -8.86 3.01 3.60
N LYS A 19 -8.77 3.60 4.80
CA LYS A 19 -7.93 4.78 5.04
C LYS A 19 -6.45 4.38 4.92
N PRO A 20 -5.59 5.18 4.25
CA PRO A 20 -4.16 4.92 4.21
C PRO A 20 -3.58 4.80 5.62
N VAL A 21 -2.86 3.70 5.88
CA VAL A 21 -2.22 3.44 7.18
C VAL A 21 -0.87 4.16 7.32
N VAL A 22 -0.21 4.45 6.20
CA VAL A 22 1.08 5.15 6.14
C VAL A 22 0.97 6.28 5.12
N MET A 23 1.42 7.48 5.49
CA MET A 23 1.46 8.65 4.60
C MET A 23 2.91 9.06 4.35
N ILE A 24 3.33 9.02 3.09
CA ILE A 24 4.67 9.43 2.67
C ILE A 24 4.68 10.95 2.45
N GLY A 25 5.54 11.66 3.18
CA GLY A 25 5.73 13.10 3.04
C GLY A 25 6.75 13.50 1.97
N ASN A 26 7.08 14.80 1.87
CA ASN A 26 7.96 15.36 0.83
C ASN A 26 9.40 14.79 0.79
N LYS A 27 9.86 14.13 1.86
CA LYS A 27 11.18 13.48 1.91
C LYS A 27 11.19 12.07 1.32
N GLY A 28 10.06 11.60 0.80
CA GLY A 28 9.94 10.29 0.17
C GLY A 28 9.99 9.13 1.16
N LEU A 29 10.33 7.95 0.65
CA LEU A 29 10.44 6.72 1.44
C LEU A 29 11.73 6.74 2.26
N THR A 30 11.63 7.12 3.53
CA THR A 30 12.74 7.06 4.49
C THR A 30 12.79 5.70 5.18
N ASP A 31 13.94 5.33 5.73
CA ASP A 31 14.11 4.06 6.46
C ASP A 31 13.14 3.90 7.63
N THR A 32 12.70 5.01 8.22
CA THR A 32 11.66 5.04 9.25
C THR A 32 10.29 4.63 8.73
N VAL A 33 9.96 4.98 7.48
CA VAL A 33 8.69 4.61 6.84
C VAL A 33 8.74 3.15 6.38
N LEU A 34 9.91 2.64 5.98
CA LEU A 34 10.09 1.21 5.71
C LEU A 34 9.85 0.35 6.95
N ALA A 35 10.35 0.78 8.11
CA ALA A 35 10.11 0.11 9.39
C ALA A 35 8.64 0.14 9.84
N GLU A 36 7.80 1.03 9.30
CA GLU A 36 6.34 1.04 9.54
C GLU A 36 5.56 0.11 8.59
N ILE A 37 6.20 -0.36 7.52
CA ILE A 37 5.58 -1.21 6.49
C ILE A 37 5.90 -2.70 6.71
N ASP A 38 7.06 -3.01 7.31
CA ASP A 38 7.43 -4.37 7.77
C ASP A 38 6.56 -4.82 8.96
#